data_AF-A0A9D5Q7U3-F1
#
_entry.id   AF-A0A9D5Q7U3-F1
#
_cell.length_a   1.000
_cell.length_b   1.000
_cell.length_c   1.000
_cell.angle_alpha   90.00
_cell.angle_beta   90.00
_cell.angle_gamma   90.00
#
_symmetry.space_group_name_H-M   'P 1'
#
loop_
_entity.id
_entity.type
_entity.pdbx_description
1 polymer ?
#
loop_
_entity_poly.entity_id
_entity_poly.type
_entity_poly.pdbx_seq_one_letter_code
_entity_poly.pdbx_strand_id
1 'polypeptide(L)'
;MQKDIIIWGAGKIGRGFIADLFYQAGYAITFVDAEKTLVEKLREQPQYTVVLLPSDVEQHEHTIQGYQAYHTDEQEQILAKMSSIPLLAVAVFPTAFEATAQAIAAGIEKKAHHCRQTGTMQPLDILLCANISHPAQTFRTLLESNLSETGKTYLQQHVGLIDAIILRMGLEPSPELKARDPLAVLTNGYPEIPVDKPAFKGPALDVPGIVLSDNLAAEETRKMYTYNMIHAVYAYLGSHRGYEYIIDCIRDEEIQRVATGCVEEISQALQTEHGFSAADMDAWNDLMLKNMANPMLKDRVDRVGADPVRKLRRDDRLTGPALLCRKHGILPYYLATAIAHAFLFDPPGDADAERLRQTLATTDIHQAIRTFCQLDHEVELIQLIAKRYASIARQDALTAREAQIATIKRAYHLGFHYEKTYKGCAQCTLATMFDITGKQDKSVFKAASGLAGGIGLCGDGVCGGYSGGVMFMSFLIGRRLDHFGGDSEAKNRSFAMAQRLHDKFLETYGTVICKGIHQEIFGAVYILRDKTVRDAFEAAGAHEDKCTTVVACAAQWVTEILFEEGLL
;
A
#
# COMPACT_ATOMS: atom_id res chain seq x y z
N MET A 1 -4.75 -1.03 42.43
CA MET A 1 -5.29 -2.30 41.91
C MET A 1 -4.25 -2.89 40.96
N GLN A 2 -4.03 -4.20 41.02
CA GLN A 2 -3.16 -4.89 40.06
C GLN A 2 -3.78 -4.77 38.66
N LYS A 3 -2.97 -4.46 37.64
CA LYS A 3 -3.43 -4.42 36.25
C LYS A 3 -3.39 -5.85 35.72
N ASP A 4 -4.48 -6.36 35.16
CA ASP A 4 -4.57 -7.74 34.69
C ASP A 4 -4.96 -7.78 33.21
N ILE A 5 -4.41 -8.74 32.46
CA ILE A 5 -4.79 -9.02 31.07
C ILE A 5 -4.88 -10.52 30.82
N ILE A 6 -5.90 -10.93 30.05
CA ILE A 6 -5.96 -12.25 29.44
C ILE A 6 -5.45 -12.16 28.01
N ILE A 7 -4.51 -13.03 27.63
CA ILE A 7 -4.01 -13.17 26.27
C ILE A 7 -4.49 -14.52 25.74
N TRP A 8 -5.45 -14.46 24.82
CA TRP A 8 -5.99 -15.61 24.12
C TRP A 8 -5.12 -15.93 22.91
N GLY A 9 -4.45 -17.08 22.92
CA GLY A 9 -3.37 -17.42 22.01
C GLY A 9 -2.01 -17.13 22.66
N ALA A 10 -1.39 -18.16 23.21
CA ALA A 10 -0.06 -18.14 23.78
C ALA A 10 1.01 -18.48 22.75
N GLY A 11 0.78 -18.24 21.45
CA GLY A 11 1.77 -18.42 20.39
C GLY A 11 2.90 -17.38 20.42
N LYS A 12 3.67 -17.29 19.33
CA LYS A 12 4.81 -16.35 19.24
C LYS A 12 4.41 -14.90 19.40
N ILE A 13 3.29 -14.47 18.81
CA ILE A 13 2.79 -13.09 18.94
C ILE A 13 2.23 -12.84 20.34
N GLY A 14 1.45 -13.79 20.87
CA GLY A 14 0.93 -13.69 22.24
C GLY A 14 2.03 -13.56 23.30
N ARG A 15 3.06 -14.39 23.25
CA ARG A 15 4.19 -14.37 24.21
C ARG A 15 5.25 -13.32 23.88
N GLY A 16 5.63 -13.19 22.62
CA GLY A 16 6.77 -12.38 22.18
C GLY A 16 6.43 -10.94 21.81
N PHE A 17 5.14 -10.59 21.73
CA PHE A 17 4.71 -9.23 21.50
C PHE A 17 3.75 -8.74 22.57
N ILE A 18 2.57 -9.34 22.66
CA ILE A 18 1.51 -8.82 23.54
C ILE A 18 1.93 -8.95 25.01
N ALA A 19 2.34 -10.14 25.44
CA ALA A 19 2.80 -10.34 26.81
C ALA A 19 4.03 -9.50 27.15
N ASP A 20 4.95 -9.31 26.19
CA ASP A 20 6.12 -8.44 26.38
C ASP A 20 5.70 -6.99 26.69
N LEU A 21 4.84 -6.37 25.86
CA LEU A 21 4.37 -5.00 26.09
C LEU A 21 3.65 -4.84 27.43
N PHE A 22 2.70 -5.74 27.72
CA PHE A 22 1.87 -5.64 28.92
C PHE A 22 2.65 -5.98 30.19
N TYR A 23 3.59 -6.92 30.14
CA TYR A 23 4.46 -7.25 31.27
C TYR A 23 5.35 -6.07 31.64
N GLN A 24 5.97 -5.40 30.67
CA GLN A 24 6.77 -4.20 30.90
C GLN A 24 5.93 -3.04 31.49
N ALA A 25 4.64 -2.98 31.17
CA ALA A 25 3.69 -2.04 31.76
C ALA A 25 3.14 -2.47 33.15
N GLY A 26 3.65 -3.56 33.71
CA GLY A 26 3.31 -4.05 35.05
C GLY A 26 1.99 -4.83 35.13
N TYR A 27 1.51 -5.40 34.02
CA TYR A 27 0.31 -6.24 34.02
C TYR A 27 0.62 -7.67 34.48
N ALA A 28 -0.29 -8.26 35.25
CA ALA A 28 -0.32 -9.70 35.48
C ALA A 28 -0.89 -10.39 34.24
N ILE A 29 -0.14 -11.36 33.72
CA ILE A 29 -0.47 -12.04 32.47
C ILE A 29 -1.20 -13.36 32.77
N THR A 30 -2.34 -13.56 32.11
CA THR A 30 -3.00 -14.88 32.02
C THR A 30 -3.09 -15.32 30.57
N PHE A 31 -2.47 -16.44 30.22
CA PHE A 31 -2.60 -17.07 28.91
C PHE A 31 -3.80 -18.03 28.86
N VAL A 32 -4.47 -18.05 27.72
CA VAL A 32 -5.44 -19.07 27.35
C VAL A 32 -5.05 -19.62 25.98
N ASP A 33 -4.88 -20.94 25.86
CA ASP A 33 -4.51 -21.57 24.58
C ASP A 33 -5.19 -22.94 24.42
N ALA A 34 -5.43 -23.34 23.17
CA ALA A 34 -6.03 -24.63 22.82
C ALA A 34 -4.96 -25.74 22.70
N GLU A 35 -3.68 -25.40 22.66
CA GLU A 35 -2.61 -26.38 22.58
C GLU A 35 -2.20 -26.85 23.99
N LYS A 36 -2.74 -27.99 24.41
CA LYS A 36 -2.53 -28.57 25.75
C LYS A 36 -1.05 -28.72 26.11
N THR A 37 -0.22 -29.21 25.20
CA THR A 37 1.23 -29.39 25.41
C THR A 37 1.93 -28.07 25.75
N LEU A 38 1.51 -26.97 25.12
CA LEU A 38 2.09 -25.65 25.35
C LEU A 38 1.66 -25.11 26.72
N VAL A 39 0.38 -25.27 27.08
CA VAL A 39 -0.16 -24.85 28.39
C VAL A 39 0.54 -25.59 29.53
N GLU A 40 0.74 -26.91 29.40
CA GLU A 40 1.45 -27.72 30.40
C GLU A 40 2.89 -27.22 30.59
N LYS A 41 3.63 -27.00 29.50
CA LYS A 41 5.00 -26.43 29.57
C LYS A 41 5.04 -25.05 30.21
N LEU A 42 4.09 -24.18 29.88
CA LEU A 42 3.96 -22.85 30.49
C LEU A 42 3.72 -22.94 32.00
N ARG A 43 3.01 -23.97 32.49
CA ARG A 43 2.79 -24.17 33.93
C ARG A 43 4.00 -24.75 34.65
N GLU A 44 4.72 -25.66 34.00
CA GLU A 44 5.92 -26.30 34.55
C GLU A 44 7.10 -25.31 34.63
N GLN A 45 7.21 -24.39 33.67
CA GLN A 45 8.27 -23.39 33.61
C GLN A 45 7.76 -22.03 34.12
N PRO A 46 8.28 -21.49 35.24
CA PRO A 46 7.73 -20.28 35.88
C PRO A 46 8.04 -18.96 35.14
N GLN A 47 8.91 -19.02 34.13
CA GLN A 47 9.36 -17.88 33.33
C GLN A 47 9.78 -18.32 31.92
N TYR A 48 9.75 -17.42 30.94
CA TYR A 48 10.34 -17.64 29.62
C TYR A 48 11.02 -16.38 29.09
N THR A 49 11.83 -16.55 28.05
CA THR A 49 12.66 -15.51 27.45
C THR A 49 12.04 -14.98 26.15
N VAL A 50 11.92 -13.65 26.05
CA VAL A 50 11.62 -12.95 24.81
C VAL A 50 12.93 -12.33 24.32
N VAL A 51 13.39 -12.78 23.16
CA VAL A 51 14.59 -12.23 22.51
C VAL A 51 14.14 -11.27 21.40
N LEU A 52 14.56 -10.02 21.52
CA LEU A 52 14.32 -8.97 20.54
C LEU A 52 15.60 -8.78 19.73
N LEU A 53 15.50 -8.88 18.40
CA LEU A 53 16.58 -8.59 17.47
C LEU A 53 16.19 -7.41 16.59
N PRO A 54 16.43 -6.15 17.01
CA PRO A 54 16.20 -4.99 16.14
C PRO A 54 17.18 -4.91 14.97
N SER A 55 18.39 -5.48 15.09
CA SER A 55 19.43 -5.54 14.05
C SER A 55 20.36 -6.74 14.27
N ASP A 56 21.45 -6.83 13.50
CA ASP A 56 22.52 -7.84 13.67
C ASP A 56 23.48 -7.56 14.82
N VAL A 57 23.57 -6.31 15.25
CA VAL A 57 24.47 -5.87 16.32
C VAL A 57 23.73 -5.55 17.62
N GLU A 58 22.39 -5.52 17.58
CA GLU A 58 21.54 -5.18 18.71
C GLU A 58 20.64 -6.37 19.07
N GLN A 59 20.77 -6.82 20.32
CA GLN A 59 19.93 -7.87 20.89
C GLN A 59 19.53 -7.48 22.32
N HIS A 60 18.25 -7.62 22.61
CA HIS A 60 17.70 -7.45 23.95
C HIS A 60 17.00 -8.73 24.39
N GLU A 61 17.09 -9.07 25.67
CA GLU A 61 16.38 -10.20 26.25
C GLU A 61 15.50 -9.71 27.39
N HIS A 62 14.21 -10.02 27.33
CA HIS A 62 13.28 -9.79 28.41
C HIS A 62 12.84 -11.13 28.99
N THR A 63 12.76 -11.22 30.31
CA THR A 63 12.22 -12.39 31.01
C THR A 63 10.78 -12.10 31.45
N ILE A 64 9.84 -12.91 30.96
CA ILE A 64 8.44 -12.86 31.38
C ILE A 64 8.22 -13.94 32.42
N GLN A 65 7.70 -13.59 33.59
CA GLN A 65 7.52 -14.50 34.72
C GLN A 65 6.24 -14.21 35.50
N GLY A 66 5.82 -15.14 36.34
CA GLY A 66 4.65 -14.95 37.21
C GLY A 66 3.31 -14.91 36.46
N TYR A 67 3.27 -15.45 35.24
CA TYR A 67 2.05 -15.60 34.47
C TYR A 67 1.28 -16.85 34.90
N GLN A 68 -0.01 -16.90 34.54
CA GLN A 68 -0.84 -18.09 34.62
C GLN A 68 -1.17 -18.57 33.22
N ALA A 69 -1.41 -19.87 33.04
CA ALA A 69 -1.82 -20.44 31.76
C ALA A 69 -2.99 -21.39 31.97
N TYR A 70 -3.98 -21.36 31.07
CA TYR A 70 -5.15 -22.24 31.07
C TYR A 70 -5.38 -22.83 29.69
N HIS A 71 -5.78 -24.10 29.66
CA HIS A 71 -6.28 -24.73 28.45
C HIS A 71 -7.72 -24.29 28.20
N THR A 72 -8.16 -24.21 26.94
CA THR A 72 -9.54 -23.79 26.59
C THR A 72 -10.64 -24.65 27.23
N ASP A 73 -10.33 -25.88 27.65
CA ASP A 73 -11.26 -26.77 28.36
C ASP A 73 -11.49 -26.37 29.83
N GLU A 74 -10.62 -25.55 30.42
CA GLU A 74 -10.70 -25.09 31.81
C GLU A 74 -11.65 -23.89 31.94
N GLN A 75 -12.87 -24.07 31.43
CA GLN A 75 -13.86 -23.02 31.27
C GLN A 75 -14.22 -22.35 32.60
N GLU A 76 -14.32 -23.10 33.70
CA GLU A 76 -14.70 -22.53 35.00
C GLU A 76 -13.70 -21.45 35.46
N GLN A 77 -12.40 -21.75 35.36
CA GLN A 77 -11.30 -20.87 35.74
C GLN A 77 -11.20 -19.66 34.81
N ILE A 78 -11.30 -19.89 33.50
CA ILE A 78 -11.29 -18.82 32.49
C ILE A 78 -12.45 -17.86 32.73
N LEU A 79 -13.68 -18.40 32.85
CA LEU A 79 -14.88 -17.61 33.08
C LEU A 79 -14.83 -16.86 34.41
N ALA A 80 -14.27 -17.46 35.47
CA ALA A 80 -14.08 -16.78 36.75
C ALA A 80 -13.21 -15.51 36.60
N LYS A 81 -12.10 -15.59 35.85
CA LYS A 81 -11.27 -14.41 35.56
C LYS A 81 -11.98 -13.38 34.67
N MET A 82 -12.64 -13.84 33.60
CA MET A 82 -13.35 -12.95 32.67
C MET A 82 -14.46 -12.13 33.33
N SER A 83 -15.05 -12.61 34.43
CA SER A 83 -16.12 -11.91 35.14
C SER A 83 -15.75 -10.52 35.65
N SER A 84 -14.47 -10.24 35.89
CA SER A 84 -13.99 -8.97 36.47
C SER A 84 -12.90 -8.29 35.65
N ILE A 85 -12.27 -9.00 34.69
CA ILE A 85 -11.15 -8.42 33.93
C ILE A 85 -11.61 -7.26 33.03
N PRO A 86 -10.82 -6.17 32.92
CA PRO A 86 -11.15 -5.04 32.05
C PRO A 86 -10.60 -5.19 30.63
N LEU A 87 -9.61 -6.08 30.42
CA LEU A 87 -8.83 -6.15 29.18
C LEU A 87 -8.51 -7.59 28.77
N LEU A 88 -8.66 -7.84 27.47
CA LEU A 88 -8.27 -9.08 26.81
C LEU A 88 -7.54 -8.77 25.50
N ALA A 89 -6.62 -9.63 25.10
CA ALA A 89 -6.04 -9.63 23.76
C ALA A 89 -6.25 -10.98 23.07
N VAL A 90 -6.58 -10.97 21.79
CA VAL A 90 -6.77 -12.15 20.95
C VAL A 90 -5.64 -12.19 19.91
N ALA A 91 -4.72 -13.13 20.07
CA ALA A 91 -3.55 -13.34 19.22
C ALA A 91 -3.56 -14.76 18.61
N VAL A 92 -4.65 -15.11 17.93
CA VAL A 92 -4.85 -16.41 17.27
C VAL A 92 -4.95 -16.26 15.75
N PHE A 93 -4.74 -17.35 15.01
CA PHE A 93 -4.97 -17.36 13.58
C PHE A 93 -6.48 -17.23 13.25
N PRO A 94 -6.84 -16.67 12.08
CA PRO A 94 -8.25 -16.49 11.67
C PRO A 94 -9.08 -17.77 11.72
N THR A 95 -8.47 -18.93 11.45
CA THR A 95 -9.12 -20.24 11.52
C THR A 95 -9.61 -20.61 12.93
N ALA A 96 -9.07 -19.99 13.97
CA ALA A 96 -9.47 -20.20 15.36
C ALA A 96 -10.46 -19.13 15.87
N PHE A 97 -10.87 -18.16 15.04
CA PHE A 97 -11.74 -17.06 15.47
C PHE A 97 -13.09 -17.54 15.96
N GLU A 98 -13.73 -18.49 15.28
CA GLU A 98 -15.06 -18.99 15.64
C GLU A 98 -15.06 -19.64 17.03
N ALA A 99 -14.16 -20.59 17.27
CA ALA A 99 -14.01 -21.25 18.56
C ALA A 99 -13.63 -20.26 19.68
N THR A 100 -12.76 -19.29 19.37
CA THR A 100 -12.33 -18.25 20.32
C THR A 100 -13.49 -17.31 20.68
N ALA A 101 -14.27 -16.89 19.69
CA ALA A 101 -15.44 -16.04 19.88
C ALA A 101 -16.52 -16.76 20.71
N GLN A 102 -16.77 -18.05 20.46
CA GLN A 102 -17.72 -18.84 21.26
C GLN A 102 -17.32 -18.86 22.75
N ALA A 103 -16.05 -19.10 23.05
CA ALA A 103 -15.56 -19.14 24.43
C ALA A 103 -15.57 -17.75 25.09
N ILE A 104 -15.20 -16.70 24.36
CA ILE A 104 -15.25 -15.32 24.85
C ILE A 104 -16.69 -14.85 25.06
N ALA A 105 -17.63 -15.24 24.21
CA ALA A 105 -19.05 -14.92 24.36
C ALA A 105 -19.61 -15.44 25.69
N ALA A 106 -19.27 -16.67 26.09
CA ALA A 106 -19.63 -17.19 27.41
C ALA A 106 -19.05 -16.34 28.56
N GLY A 107 -17.83 -15.82 28.39
CA GLY A 107 -17.22 -14.89 29.34
C GLY A 107 -17.91 -13.52 29.40
N ILE A 108 -18.31 -12.99 28.25
CA ILE A 108 -19.11 -11.75 28.15
C ILE A 108 -20.45 -11.92 28.88
N GLU A 109 -21.14 -13.05 28.70
CA GLU A 109 -22.38 -13.33 29.44
C GLU A 109 -22.15 -13.31 30.95
N LYS A 110 -21.12 -14.02 31.42
CA LYS A 110 -20.82 -14.06 32.85
C LYS A 110 -20.46 -12.69 33.40
N LYS A 111 -19.70 -11.88 32.65
CA LYS A 111 -19.37 -10.50 33.03
C LYS A 111 -20.61 -9.60 33.05
N ALA A 112 -21.51 -9.73 32.07
CA ALA A 112 -22.77 -8.99 32.01
C ALA A 112 -23.66 -9.31 33.22
N HIS A 113 -23.80 -10.60 33.57
CA HIS A 113 -24.51 -11.02 34.77
C HIS A 113 -23.85 -10.51 36.05
N HIS A 114 -22.52 -10.59 36.15
CA HIS A 114 -21.78 -10.09 37.31
C HIS A 114 -21.97 -8.58 37.51
N CYS A 115 -21.85 -7.77 36.45
CA CYS A 115 -22.05 -6.33 36.52
C CYS A 115 -23.48 -5.96 36.93
N ARG A 116 -24.48 -6.72 36.46
CA ARG A 116 -25.87 -6.55 36.90
C ARG A 116 -26.07 -6.89 38.38
N GLN A 117 -25.43 -7.96 38.87
CA GLN A 117 -25.53 -8.37 40.27
C GLN A 117 -24.84 -7.38 41.22
N THR A 118 -23.69 -6.82 40.83
CA THR A 118 -22.94 -5.86 41.65
C THR A 118 -23.42 -4.42 41.48
N GLY A 119 -24.30 -4.16 40.52
CA GLY A 119 -24.77 -2.81 40.17
C GLY A 119 -23.68 -1.90 39.58
N THR A 120 -22.50 -2.45 39.28
CA THR A 120 -21.35 -1.70 38.78
C THR A 120 -21.06 -2.12 37.35
N MET A 121 -21.31 -1.23 36.40
CA MET A 121 -21.01 -1.48 35.01
C MET A 121 -19.52 -1.27 34.71
N GLN A 122 -18.81 -2.36 34.40
CA GLN A 122 -17.41 -2.32 33.99
C GLN A 122 -17.29 -2.64 32.51
N PRO A 123 -16.50 -1.89 31.73
CA PRO A 123 -16.22 -2.22 30.33
C PRO A 123 -15.30 -3.45 30.22
N LEU A 124 -15.29 -4.06 29.03
CA LEU A 124 -14.31 -5.06 28.60
C LEU A 124 -13.76 -4.64 27.24
N ASP A 125 -12.50 -4.27 27.19
CA ASP A 125 -11.82 -3.99 25.93
C ASP A 125 -11.09 -5.25 25.44
N ILE A 126 -11.25 -5.57 24.16
CA ILE A 126 -10.67 -6.73 23.49
C ILE A 126 -9.81 -6.23 22.33
N LEU A 127 -8.49 -6.38 22.48
CA LEU A 127 -7.50 -6.10 21.44
C LEU A 127 -7.46 -7.28 20.46
N LEU A 128 -7.70 -7.03 19.18
CA LEU A 128 -7.71 -8.04 18.13
C LEU A 128 -6.38 -7.99 17.35
N CYS A 129 -5.48 -8.89 17.72
CA CYS A 129 -4.11 -8.96 17.22
C CYS A 129 -3.99 -10.02 16.11
N ALA A 130 -4.66 -9.81 14.98
CA ALA A 130 -4.68 -10.74 13.85
C ALA A 130 -4.25 -10.06 12.55
N ASN A 131 -3.59 -10.82 11.67
CA ASN A 131 -3.12 -10.34 10.38
C ASN A 131 -4.18 -10.53 9.28
N ILE A 132 -5.37 -9.97 9.48
CA ILE A 132 -6.47 -9.89 8.51
C ILE A 132 -7.05 -8.49 8.54
N SER A 133 -7.71 -8.07 7.47
CA SER A 133 -8.40 -6.77 7.44
C SER A 133 -9.71 -6.84 8.23
N HIS A 134 -9.99 -5.75 8.96
CA HIS A 134 -11.20 -5.56 9.78
C HIS A 134 -11.57 -6.72 10.73
N PRO A 135 -10.65 -7.23 11.57
CA PRO A 135 -10.94 -8.36 12.45
C PRO A 135 -12.11 -8.09 13.41
N ALA A 136 -12.30 -6.86 13.88
CA ALA A 136 -13.41 -6.47 14.76
C ALA A 136 -14.79 -6.74 14.17
N GLN A 137 -14.97 -6.51 12.86
CA GLN A 137 -16.25 -6.76 12.21
C GLN A 137 -16.57 -8.25 12.20
N THR A 138 -15.63 -9.08 11.75
CA THR A 138 -15.78 -10.54 11.73
C THR A 138 -15.99 -11.09 13.14
N PHE A 139 -15.20 -10.62 14.10
CA PHE A 139 -15.28 -11.09 15.48
C PHE A 139 -16.59 -10.69 16.15
N ARG A 140 -17.10 -9.48 15.88
CA ARG A 140 -18.42 -9.03 16.36
C ARG A 140 -19.53 -9.96 15.92
N THR A 141 -19.60 -10.31 14.63
CA THR A 141 -20.64 -11.21 14.10
C THR A 141 -20.59 -12.59 14.75
N LEU A 142 -19.39 -13.12 14.97
CA LEU A 142 -19.20 -14.40 15.67
C LEU A 142 -19.66 -14.32 17.13
N LEU A 143 -19.34 -13.23 17.84
CA LEU A 143 -19.80 -13.01 19.21
C LEU A 143 -21.33 -12.89 19.28
N GLU A 144 -21.94 -12.05 18.45
CA GLU A 144 -23.39 -11.82 18.42
C GLU A 144 -24.18 -13.11 18.18
N SER A 145 -23.64 -14.02 17.36
CA SER A 145 -24.24 -15.32 17.08
C SER A 145 -24.25 -16.28 18.28
N ASN A 146 -23.39 -16.02 19.28
CA ASN A 146 -23.22 -16.85 20.47
C ASN A 146 -23.76 -16.20 21.76
N LEU A 147 -24.32 -14.98 21.67
CA LEU A 147 -24.80 -14.22 22.83
C LEU A 147 -26.34 -14.21 22.92
N SER A 148 -26.84 -14.23 24.15
CA SER A 148 -28.21 -13.87 24.50
C SER A 148 -28.47 -12.38 24.27
N GLU A 149 -29.73 -11.95 24.35
CA GLU A 149 -30.10 -10.53 24.20
C GLU A 149 -29.44 -9.63 25.27
N THR A 150 -29.23 -10.17 26.47
CA THR A 150 -28.50 -9.49 27.54
C THR A 150 -27.02 -9.34 27.18
N GLY A 151 -26.38 -10.41 26.72
CA GLY A 151 -25.00 -10.40 26.26
C GLY A 151 -24.77 -9.47 25.07
N LYS A 152 -25.67 -9.47 24.08
CA LYS A 152 -25.62 -8.55 22.92
C LYS A 152 -25.71 -7.09 23.33
N THR A 153 -26.62 -6.76 24.24
CA THR A 153 -26.75 -5.40 24.79
C THR A 153 -25.45 -4.97 25.47
N TYR A 154 -24.86 -5.87 26.26
CA TYR A 154 -23.58 -5.61 26.92
C TYR A 154 -22.42 -5.45 25.91
N LEU A 155 -22.34 -6.33 24.90
CA LEU A 155 -21.36 -6.23 23.81
C LEU A 155 -21.44 -4.88 23.09
N GLN A 156 -22.64 -4.39 22.83
CA GLN A 156 -22.84 -3.11 22.14
C GLN A 156 -22.42 -1.90 23.01
N GLN A 157 -22.77 -1.93 24.30
CA GLN A 157 -22.65 -0.76 25.17
C GLN A 157 -21.31 -0.70 25.92
N HIS A 158 -20.71 -1.84 26.22
CA HIS A 158 -19.63 -1.97 27.21
C HIS A 158 -18.44 -2.79 26.74
N VAL A 159 -18.48 -3.38 25.53
CA VAL A 159 -17.32 -4.09 24.98
C VAL A 159 -16.68 -3.29 23.84
N GLY A 160 -15.40 -2.97 23.99
CA GLY A 160 -14.59 -2.42 22.91
C GLY A 160 -13.97 -3.56 22.11
N LEU A 161 -14.21 -3.60 20.80
CA LEU A 161 -13.51 -4.51 19.89
C LEU A 161 -12.50 -3.66 19.11
N ILE A 162 -11.25 -3.73 19.53
CA ILE A 162 -10.19 -2.81 19.11
C ILE A 162 -9.29 -3.52 18.12
N ASP A 163 -9.36 -3.11 16.87
CA ASP A 163 -8.43 -3.58 15.84
C ASP A 163 -7.00 -3.10 16.16
N ALA A 164 -6.03 -3.93 15.83
CA ALA A 164 -4.62 -3.66 16.07
C ALA A 164 -3.75 -4.03 14.86
N ILE A 165 -2.77 -3.19 14.55
CA ILE A 165 -1.86 -3.40 13.42
C ILE A 165 -0.58 -4.09 13.92
N ILE A 166 -0.40 -5.35 13.51
CA ILE A 166 0.76 -6.16 13.92
C ILE A 166 1.93 -5.94 12.97
N LEU A 167 3.06 -5.48 13.51
CA LEU A 167 4.33 -5.25 12.81
C LEU A 167 5.49 -6.08 13.38
N ARG A 168 5.39 -6.53 14.64
CA ARG A 168 6.39 -7.43 15.23
C ARG A 168 6.24 -8.84 14.65
N MET A 169 7.32 -9.33 14.07
CA MET A 169 7.41 -10.66 13.47
C MET A 169 7.98 -11.66 14.46
N GLY A 170 7.35 -12.84 14.57
CA GLY A 170 7.88 -13.97 15.33
C GLY A 170 8.76 -14.86 14.45
N LEU A 171 10.07 -14.89 14.74
CA LEU A 171 11.05 -15.70 14.02
C LEU A 171 11.08 -17.13 14.57
N GLU A 172 11.72 -18.05 13.87
CA GLU A 172 12.05 -19.34 14.47
C GLU A 172 13.25 -19.18 15.42
N PRO A 173 13.11 -19.52 16.72
CA PRO A 173 14.23 -19.55 17.64
C PRO A 173 15.28 -20.58 17.17
N SER A 174 16.57 -20.25 17.32
CA SER A 174 17.65 -21.17 16.99
C SER A 174 17.62 -22.43 17.87
N PRO A 175 18.23 -23.55 17.43
CA PRO A 175 18.36 -24.75 18.25
C PRO A 175 19.01 -24.47 19.62
N GLU A 176 20.01 -23.60 19.66
CA GLU A 176 20.70 -23.19 20.89
C GLU A 176 19.76 -22.42 21.82
N LEU A 177 18.96 -21.50 21.28
CA LEU A 177 17.97 -20.76 22.05
C LEU A 177 16.88 -21.69 22.60
N LYS A 178 16.38 -22.63 21.80
CA LYS A 178 15.40 -23.64 22.26
C LYS A 178 15.98 -24.61 23.30
N ALA A 179 17.27 -24.94 23.20
CA ALA A 179 17.94 -25.78 24.18
C ALA A 179 18.13 -25.05 25.52
N ARG A 180 18.39 -23.73 25.48
CA ARG A 180 18.49 -22.87 26.67
C ARG A 180 17.12 -22.66 27.33
N ASP A 181 16.10 -22.39 26.53
CA ASP A 181 14.74 -22.12 26.98
C ASP A 181 13.73 -22.63 25.93
N PRO A 182 13.04 -23.77 26.20
CA PRO A 182 12.09 -24.36 25.26
C PRO A 182 10.88 -23.48 24.93
N LEU A 183 10.57 -22.49 25.76
CA LEU A 183 9.47 -21.55 25.57
C LEU A 183 9.91 -20.22 24.94
N ALA A 184 11.22 -20.04 24.73
CA ALA A 184 11.78 -18.82 24.18
C ALA A 184 11.11 -18.41 22.87
N VAL A 185 10.89 -17.12 22.74
CA VAL A 185 10.35 -16.50 21.53
C VAL A 185 11.35 -15.50 20.99
N LEU A 186 11.62 -15.62 19.69
CA LEU A 186 12.53 -14.73 18.97
C LEU A 186 11.70 -13.80 18.10
N THR A 187 11.98 -12.50 18.15
CA THR A 187 11.25 -11.51 17.34
C THR A 187 12.19 -10.49 16.69
N ASN A 188 11.70 -9.78 15.67
CA ASN A 188 12.39 -8.65 15.05
C ASN A 188 12.42 -7.38 15.93
N GLY A 189 11.92 -7.43 17.17
CA GLY A 189 11.99 -6.31 18.11
C GLY A 189 11.16 -5.08 17.77
N TYR A 190 10.23 -5.14 16.80
CA TYR A 190 9.43 -3.96 16.45
C TYR A 190 8.62 -3.47 17.67
N PRO A 191 8.76 -2.21 18.10
CA PRO A 191 8.32 -1.79 19.44
C PRO A 191 6.82 -1.48 19.53
N GLU A 192 6.19 -1.10 18.42
CA GLU A 192 4.88 -0.43 18.43
C GLU A 192 3.75 -1.26 17.84
N ILE A 193 2.55 -1.08 18.39
CA ILE A 193 1.28 -1.65 17.93
C ILE A 193 0.22 -0.53 17.85
N PRO A 194 -0.06 -0.02 16.64
CA PRO A 194 -1.18 0.89 16.43
C PRO A 194 -2.53 0.22 16.74
N VAL A 195 -3.41 0.92 17.45
CA VAL A 195 -4.75 0.43 17.84
C VAL A 195 -5.83 1.48 17.59
N ASP A 196 -7.06 1.03 17.33
CA ASP A 196 -8.21 1.91 17.04
C ASP A 196 -8.73 2.61 18.30
N LYS A 197 -8.31 3.85 18.52
CA LYS A 197 -8.67 4.63 19.72
C LYS A 197 -10.17 4.86 19.88
N PRO A 198 -10.95 5.19 18.81
CA PRO A 198 -12.40 5.29 18.89
C PRO A 198 -13.13 4.02 19.33
N ALA A 199 -12.53 2.83 19.20
CA ALA A 199 -13.17 1.55 19.54
C ALA A 199 -13.20 1.22 21.03
N PHE A 200 -12.40 1.91 21.86
CA PHE A 200 -12.34 1.67 23.31
C PHE A 200 -13.67 2.02 24.00
N LYS A 201 -14.07 1.18 24.96
CA LYS A 201 -15.17 1.47 25.92
C LYS A 201 -14.64 1.77 27.31
N GLY A 202 -13.49 1.23 27.65
CA GLY A 202 -12.73 1.57 28.86
C GLY A 202 -11.81 2.76 28.67
N PRO A 203 -11.01 3.08 29.71
CA PRO A 203 -9.95 4.08 29.58
C PRO A 203 -8.92 3.64 28.54
N ALA A 204 -8.39 4.60 27.80
CA ALA A 204 -7.29 4.34 26.86
C ALA A 204 -6.10 3.70 27.59
N LEU A 205 -5.40 2.81 26.88
CA LEU A 205 -4.28 2.07 27.45
C LEU A 205 -3.04 2.97 27.60
N ASP A 206 -2.52 3.01 28.82
CA ASP A 206 -1.21 3.58 29.14
C ASP A 206 -0.19 2.44 29.27
N VAL A 207 0.24 1.95 28.10
CA VAL A 207 1.19 0.84 27.92
C VAL A 207 2.23 1.29 26.90
N PRO A 208 3.53 1.34 27.25
CA PRO A 208 4.57 1.66 26.28
C PRO A 208 4.48 0.76 25.05
N GLY A 209 4.50 1.34 23.85
CA GLY A 209 4.36 0.63 22.58
C GLY A 209 2.92 0.56 22.03
N ILE A 210 1.87 0.84 22.82
CA ILE A 210 0.52 1.03 22.27
C ILE A 210 0.45 2.41 21.62
N VAL A 211 0.22 2.46 20.30
CA VAL A 211 0.04 3.71 19.56
C VAL A 211 -1.45 3.92 19.30
N LEU A 212 -2.06 4.87 19.99
CA LEU A 212 -3.48 5.18 19.84
C LEU A 212 -3.72 5.97 18.55
N SER A 213 -4.40 5.36 17.57
CA SER A 213 -4.73 6.02 16.30
C SER A 213 -6.19 6.45 16.27
N ASP A 214 -6.44 7.70 15.88
CA ASP A 214 -7.79 8.21 15.60
C ASP A 214 -8.30 7.76 14.21
N ASN A 215 -7.42 7.22 13.36
CA ASN A 215 -7.78 6.69 12.04
C ASN A 215 -6.93 5.45 11.71
N LEU A 216 -7.29 4.30 12.29
CA LEU A 216 -6.55 3.06 12.09
C LEU A 216 -6.59 2.57 10.62
N ALA A 217 -7.63 2.90 9.86
CA ALA A 217 -7.71 2.55 8.44
C ALA A 217 -6.61 3.23 7.60
N ALA A 218 -6.27 4.48 7.93
CA ALA A 218 -5.13 5.16 7.30
C ALA A 218 -3.80 4.50 7.68
N GLU A 219 -3.67 4.03 8.93
CA GLU A 219 -2.49 3.29 9.39
C GLU A 219 -2.34 1.92 8.72
N GLU A 220 -3.45 1.20 8.52
CA GLU A 220 -3.46 -0.08 7.80
C GLU A 220 -3.03 0.13 6.35
N THR A 221 -3.56 1.18 5.71
CA THR A 221 -3.18 1.57 4.35
C THR A 221 -1.70 1.95 4.29
N ARG A 222 -1.20 2.76 5.24
CA ARG A 222 0.23 3.12 5.36
C ARG A 222 1.10 1.87 5.44
N LYS A 223 0.79 0.92 6.33
CA LYS A 223 1.52 -0.36 6.44
C LYS A 223 1.44 -1.17 5.14
N MET A 224 0.27 -1.34 4.56
CA MET A 224 0.08 -2.16 3.37
C MET A 224 0.87 -1.59 2.18
N TYR A 225 0.82 -0.28 1.99
CA TYR A 225 1.37 0.40 0.82
C TYR A 225 2.84 0.81 0.97
N THR A 226 3.41 0.70 2.17
CA THR A 226 4.85 0.88 2.41
C THR A 226 5.52 -0.44 2.80
N TYR A 227 5.30 -0.93 4.02
CA TYR A 227 5.96 -2.11 4.59
C TYR A 227 5.71 -3.38 3.75
N ASN A 228 4.44 -3.71 3.48
CA ASN A 228 4.14 -4.92 2.72
C ASN A 228 4.56 -4.78 1.25
N MET A 229 4.39 -3.58 0.68
CA MET A 229 4.77 -3.23 -0.69
C MET A 229 6.26 -3.45 -0.92
N ILE A 230 7.13 -2.78 -0.15
CA ILE A 230 8.57 -2.81 -0.40
C ILE A 230 9.17 -4.21 -0.20
N HIS A 231 8.62 -5.01 0.71
CA HIS A 231 9.02 -6.41 0.89
C HIS A 231 8.73 -7.24 -0.38
N ALA A 232 7.59 -6.99 -1.02
CA ALA A 232 7.27 -7.61 -2.31
C ALA A 232 8.15 -7.06 -3.44
N VAL A 233 8.47 -5.76 -3.44
CA VAL A 233 9.43 -5.16 -4.39
C VAL A 233 10.79 -5.85 -4.31
N TYR A 234 11.38 -5.99 -3.11
CA TYR A 234 12.65 -6.69 -2.94
C TYR A 234 12.58 -8.13 -3.44
N ALA A 235 11.50 -8.85 -3.15
CA ALA A 235 11.32 -10.22 -3.62
C ALA A 235 11.27 -10.32 -5.16
N TYR A 236 10.48 -9.48 -5.83
CA TYR A 236 10.31 -9.57 -7.28
C TYR A 236 11.55 -9.14 -8.05
N LEU A 237 12.18 -8.04 -7.63
CA LEU A 237 13.45 -7.61 -8.23
C LEU A 237 14.58 -8.60 -7.92
N GLY A 238 14.63 -9.09 -6.68
CA GLY A 238 15.61 -10.05 -6.22
C GLY A 238 15.54 -11.38 -6.94
N SER A 239 14.33 -11.90 -7.16
CA SER A 239 14.08 -13.12 -7.92
C SER A 239 14.60 -13.01 -9.34
N HIS A 240 14.34 -11.88 -10.01
CA HIS A 240 14.85 -11.63 -11.35
C HIS A 240 16.40 -11.53 -11.40
N ARG A 241 17.03 -11.10 -10.30
CA ARG A 241 18.49 -11.08 -10.13
C ARG A 241 19.10 -12.40 -9.67
N GLY A 242 18.27 -13.38 -9.30
CA GLY A 242 18.72 -14.68 -8.78
C GLY A 242 19.18 -14.66 -7.33
N TYR A 243 18.79 -13.65 -6.54
CA TYR A 243 19.07 -13.63 -5.10
C TYR A 243 18.18 -14.65 -4.36
N GLU A 244 18.74 -15.31 -3.35
CA GLU A 244 18.01 -16.25 -2.50
C GLU A 244 17.34 -15.55 -1.32
N TYR A 245 17.97 -14.53 -0.75
CA TYR A 245 17.51 -13.84 0.46
C TYR A 245 17.23 -12.35 0.22
N ILE A 246 16.20 -11.84 0.91
CA ILE A 246 15.80 -10.41 0.85
C ILE A 246 16.95 -9.49 1.28
N ILE A 247 17.77 -9.92 2.25
CA ILE A 247 18.90 -9.10 2.73
C ILE A 247 19.93 -8.81 1.64
N ASP A 248 20.14 -9.73 0.70
CA ASP A 248 21.06 -9.53 -0.41
C ASP A 248 20.45 -8.56 -1.43
N CYS A 249 19.12 -8.57 -1.57
CA CYS A 249 18.39 -7.64 -2.42
C CYS A 249 18.48 -6.20 -1.89
N ILE A 250 18.41 -6.01 -0.57
CA ILE A 250 18.56 -4.69 0.09
C ILE A 250 19.96 -4.10 -0.13
N ARG A 251 20.98 -4.96 -0.30
CA ARG A 251 22.38 -4.54 -0.52
C ARG A 251 22.70 -4.26 -1.99
N ASP A 252 21.82 -4.65 -2.91
CA ASP A 252 21.98 -4.36 -4.35
C ASP A 252 21.56 -2.92 -4.63
N GLU A 253 22.51 -2.09 -5.10
CA GLU A 253 22.30 -0.66 -5.33
C GLU A 253 21.15 -0.37 -6.31
N GLU A 254 20.96 -1.22 -7.32
CA GLU A 254 19.93 -0.99 -8.32
C GLU A 254 18.54 -1.37 -7.78
N ILE A 255 18.45 -2.49 -7.06
CA ILE A 255 17.21 -2.88 -6.38
C ILE A 255 16.83 -1.81 -5.34
N GLN A 256 17.80 -1.38 -4.53
CA GLN A 256 17.58 -0.38 -3.50
C GLN A 256 17.05 0.92 -4.09
N ARG A 257 17.62 1.39 -5.21
CA ARG A 257 17.15 2.58 -5.92
C ARG A 257 15.69 2.47 -6.38
N VAL A 258 15.26 1.31 -6.88
CA VAL A 258 13.85 1.11 -7.26
C VAL A 258 12.97 1.05 -6.02
N ALA A 259 13.40 0.35 -4.98
CA ALA A 259 12.65 0.20 -3.73
C ALA A 259 12.43 1.55 -3.02
N THR A 260 13.46 2.38 -2.88
CA THR A 260 13.33 3.74 -2.33
C THR A 260 12.45 4.61 -3.22
N GLY A 261 12.61 4.52 -4.55
CA GLY A 261 11.76 5.22 -5.50
C GLY A 261 10.27 4.86 -5.38
N CYS A 262 9.93 3.59 -5.10
CA CYS A 262 8.56 3.18 -4.79
C CYS A 262 8.05 3.80 -3.49
N VAL A 263 8.88 3.82 -2.44
CA VAL A 263 8.54 4.42 -1.13
C VAL A 263 8.32 5.93 -1.25
N GLU A 264 9.15 6.63 -2.01
CA GLU A 264 9.00 8.07 -2.27
C GLU A 264 7.70 8.40 -3.00
N GLU A 265 7.35 7.62 -4.03
CA GLU A 265 6.10 7.77 -4.79
C GLU A 265 4.89 7.63 -3.87
N ILE A 266 4.82 6.53 -3.12
CA ILE A 266 3.67 6.25 -2.28
C ILE A 266 3.60 7.15 -1.05
N SER A 267 4.73 7.60 -0.51
CA SER A 267 4.75 8.51 0.65
C SER A 267 4.08 9.83 0.32
N GLN A 268 4.35 10.41 -0.86
CA GLN A 268 3.69 11.63 -1.33
C GLN A 268 2.16 11.44 -1.45
N ALA A 269 1.74 10.26 -1.94
CA ALA A 269 0.34 9.95 -2.12
C ALA A 269 -0.39 9.76 -0.78
N LEU A 270 0.24 9.08 0.19
CA LEU A 270 -0.29 8.88 1.55
C LEU A 270 -0.39 10.19 2.34
N GLN A 271 0.60 11.09 2.21
CA GLN A 271 0.54 12.43 2.80
C GLN A 271 -0.69 13.21 2.29
N THR A 272 -0.97 13.11 0.99
CA THR A 272 -2.10 13.80 0.38
C THR A 272 -3.45 13.15 0.73
N GLU A 273 -3.53 11.82 0.72
CA GLU A 273 -4.78 11.07 0.98
C GLU A 273 -5.21 11.13 2.45
N HIS A 274 -4.25 10.97 3.37
CA HIS A 274 -4.54 10.73 4.79
C HIS A 274 -4.00 11.82 5.72
N GLY A 275 -3.26 12.81 5.20
CA GLY A 275 -2.77 13.93 5.99
C GLY A 275 -1.60 13.61 6.91
N PHE A 276 -0.88 12.49 6.67
CA PHE A 276 0.40 12.23 7.36
C PHE A 276 1.38 13.38 7.07
N SER A 277 2.13 13.82 8.08
CA SER A 277 3.18 14.81 7.83
C SER A 277 4.39 14.17 7.15
N ALA A 278 5.20 14.98 6.47
CA ALA A 278 6.45 14.50 5.88
C ALA A 278 7.37 13.89 6.94
N ALA A 279 7.50 14.54 8.10
CA ALA A 279 8.31 14.03 9.21
C ALA A 279 7.80 12.68 9.76
N ASP A 280 6.48 12.49 9.86
CA ASP A 280 5.91 11.22 10.30
C ASP A 280 6.15 10.10 9.28
N MET A 281 6.07 10.42 7.98
CA MET A 281 6.37 9.46 6.92
C MET A 281 7.86 9.11 6.87
N ASP A 282 8.76 10.08 7.04
CA ASP A 282 10.19 9.85 7.08
C ASP A 282 10.57 8.95 8.26
N ALA A 283 10.09 9.27 9.47
CA ALA A 283 10.32 8.45 10.66
C ALA A 283 9.78 7.02 10.51
N TRP A 284 8.58 6.87 9.93
CA TRP A 284 7.98 5.57 9.62
C TRP A 284 8.83 4.77 8.62
N ASN A 285 9.26 5.41 7.53
CA ASN A 285 10.05 4.78 6.47
C ASN A 285 11.43 4.35 6.98
N ASP A 286 12.11 5.19 7.76
CA ASP A 286 13.40 4.88 8.37
C ASP A 286 13.30 3.66 9.30
N LEU A 287 12.29 3.64 10.17
CA LEU A 287 12.06 2.52 11.08
C LEU A 287 11.77 1.23 10.33
N MET A 288 10.92 1.30 9.30
CA MET A 288 10.56 0.17 8.45
C MET A 288 11.78 -0.38 7.69
N LEU A 289 12.56 0.49 7.03
CA LEU A 289 13.75 0.09 6.28
C LEU A 289 14.82 -0.51 7.19
N LYS A 290 15.06 0.10 8.36
CA LYS A 290 15.98 -0.44 9.38
C LYS A 290 15.55 -1.83 9.83
N ASN A 291 14.25 -2.04 10.07
CA ASN A 291 13.74 -3.33 10.50
C ASN A 291 13.89 -4.42 9.43
N MET A 292 13.64 -4.09 8.16
CA MET A 292 13.81 -5.03 7.05
C MET A 292 15.27 -5.36 6.73
N ALA A 293 16.17 -4.40 6.94
CA ALA A 293 17.61 -4.59 6.76
C ALA A 293 18.25 -5.48 7.85
N ASN A 294 17.47 -6.06 8.76
CA ASN A 294 17.97 -6.99 9.76
C ASN A 294 18.35 -8.34 9.12
N PRO A 295 19.66 -8.69 9.04
CA PRO A 295 20.09 -9.92 8.39
C PRO A 295 19.73 -11.19 9.16
N MET A 296 19.26 -11.06 10.42
CA MET A 296 18.77 -12.20 11.20
C MET A 296 17.42 -12.72 10.72
N LEU A 297 16.67 -11.93 9.92
CA LEU A 297 15.41 -12.36 9.33
C LEU A 297 15.61 -13.54 8.36
N LYS A 298 16.71 -13.53 7.58
CA LYS A 298 17.02 -14.50 6.52
C LYS A 298 15.80 -14.88 5.67
N ASP A 299 14.98 -13.89 5.36
CA ASP A 299 13.77 -14.11 4.59
C ASP A 299 14.10 -14.50 3.16
N ARG A 300 13.57 -15.64 2.71
CA ARG A 300 13.76 -16.10 1.34
C ARG A 300 12.90 -15.32 0.37
N VAL A 301 13.50 -15.02 -0.79
CA VAL A 301 12.86 -14.30 -1.90
C VAL A 301 11.60 -15.02 -2.38
N ASP A 302 11.63 -16.35 -2.54
CA ASP A 302 10.48 -17.13 -3.01
C ASP A 302 9.32 -17.09 -2.02
N ARG A 303 9.59 -17.27 -0.73
CA ARG A 303 8.60 -17.18 0.36
C ARG A 303 7.96 -15.79 0.42
N VAL A 304 8.77 -14.74 0.32
CA VAL A 304 8.27 -13.35 0.40
C VAL A 304 7.58 -12.94 -0.89
N GLY A 305 7.95 -13.49 -2.05
CA GLY A 305 7.31 -13.22 -3.35
C GLY A 305 6.03 -14.02 -3.61
N ALA A 306 5.81 -15.14 -2.90
CA ALA A 306 4.71 -16.07 -3.11
C ALA A 306 3.30 -15.46 -3.16
N ASP A 307 2.34 -16.14 -3.79
CA ASP A 307 0.99 -15.62 -4.09
C ASP A 307 0.99 -14.33 -4.94
N PRO A 308 1.77 -14.25 -6.05
CA PRO A 308 1.87 -13.02 -6.84
C PRO A 308 0.54 -12.55 -7.42
N VAL A 309 -0.39 -13.45 -7.76
CA VAL A 309 -1.72 -13.07 -8.26
C VAL A 309 -2.47 -12.24 -7.23
N ARG A 310 -2.46 -12.63 -5.95
CA ARG A 310 -3.09 -11.83 -4.88
C ARG A 310 -2.42 -10.46 -4.74
N LYS A 311 -1.08 -10.42 -4.73
CA LYS A 311 -0.29 -9.19 -4.51
C LYS A 311 -0.39 -8.19 -5.66
N LEU A 312 -0.72 -8.67 -6.86
CA LEU A 312 -0.96 -7.85 -8.05
C LEU A 312 -2.35 -7.21 -8.05
N ARG A 313 -3.32 -7.66 -7.25
CA ARG A 313 -4.71 -7.15 -7.27
C ARG A 313 -4.79 -5.65 -7.00
N ARG A 314 -5.86 -5.04 -7.51
CA ARG A 314 -6.16 -3.61 -7.46
C ARG A 314 -6.01 -2.99 -6.06
N ASP A 315 -6.41 -3.72 -5.03
CA ASP A 315 -6.50 -3.27 -3.64
C ASP A 315 -5.32 -3.72 -2.77
N ASP A 316 -4.40 -4.54 -3.30
CA ASP A 316 -3.24 -5.06 -2.55
C ASP A 316 -1.99 -4.17 -2.76
N ARG A 317 -0.85 -4.65 -2.27
CA ARG A 317 0.39 -3.91 -2.00
C ARG A 317 1.17 -3.40 -3.20
N LEU A 318 0.78 -3.68 -4.44
CA LEU A 318 1.50 -3.19 -5.64
C LEU A 318 0.63 -2.27 -6.50
N THR A 319 -0.52 -2.78 -6.96
CA THR A 319 -1.41 -2.00 -7.83
C THR A 319 -2.16 -0.93 -7.04
N GLY A 320 -2.57 -1.21 -5.80
CA GLY A 320 -3.20 -0.25 -4.90
C GLY A 320 -2.38 1.03 -4.72
N PRO A 321 -1.10 0.95 -4.30
CA PRO A 321 -0.28 2.15 -4.18
C PRO A 321 -0.04 2.86 -5.51
N ALA A 322 0.07 2.15 -6.64
CA ALA A 322 0.22 2.78 -7.95
C ALA A 322 -1.04 3.59 -8.34
N LEU A 323 -2.23 3.07 -8.03
CA LEU A 323 -3.51 3.77 -8.23
C LEU A 323 -3.65 4.97 -7.29
N LEU A 324 -3.18 4.87 -6.04
CA LEU A 324 -3.17 6.00 -5.11
C LEU A 324 -2.24 7.12 -5.58
N CYS A 325 -1.06 6.78 -6.11
CA CYS A 325 -0.16 7.75 -6.74
C CYS A 325 -0.86 8.46 -7.91
N ARG A 326 -1.46 7.68 -8.81
CA ARG A 326 -2.21 8.18 -9.97
C ARG A 326 -3.34 9.15 -9.56
N LYS A 327 -4.13 8.80 -8.54
CA LYS A 327 -5.21 9.64 -8.00
C LYS A 327 -4.73 11.04 -7.59
N HIS A 328 -3.49 11.14 -7.14
CA HIS A 328 -2.89 12.39 -6.63
C HIS A 328 -1.89 13.04 -7.59
N GLY A 329 -1.86 12.63 -8.86
CA GLY A 329 -0.96 13.23 -9.85
C GLY A 329 0.51 12.94 -9.63
N ILE A 330 0.82 11.79 -9.02
CA ILE A 330 2.17 11.27 -8.83
C ILE A 330 2.36 10.16 -9.85
N LEU A 331 3.39 10.25 -10.69
CA LEU A 331 3.71 9.22 -11.68
C LEU A 331 4.25 7.97 -10.95
N PRO A 332 3.55 6.81 -11.00
CA PRO A 332 4.01 5.58 -10.35
C PRO A 332 5.08 4.86 -11.21
N TYR A 333 6.21 5.54 -11.45
CA TYR A 333 7.28 5.07 -12.32
C TYR A 333 7.94 3.80 -11.77
N TYR A 334 8.35 3.83 -10.50
CA TYR A 334 9.04 2.72 -9.85
C TYR A 334 8.05 1.63 -9.44
N LEU A 335 6.86 2.00 -8.97
CA LEU A 335 5.79 1.03 -8.69
C LEU A 335 5.39 0.24 -9.95
N ALA A 336 5.26 0.88 -11.12
CA ALA A 336 5.03 0.17 -12.38
C ALA A 336 6.19 -0.77 -12.78
N THR A 337 7.43 -0.40 -12.42
CA THR A 337 8.61 -1.26 -12.62
C THR A 337 8.54 -2.50 -11.72
N ALA A 338 8.16 -2.33 -10.44
CA ALA A 338 7.98 -3.45 -9.52
C ALA A 338 6.82 -4.37 -9.93
N ILE A 339 5.70 -3.82 -10.38
CA ILE A 339 4.57 -4.60 -10.93
C ILE A 339 5.03 -5.42 -12.13
N ALA A 340 5.82 -4.83 -13.04
CA ALA A 340 6.36 -5.55 -14.19
C ALA A 340 7.29 -6.71 -13.77
N HIS A 341 8.13 -6.53 -12.74
CA HIS A 341 8.92 -7.64 -12.18
C HIS A 341 8.06 -8.74 -11.55
N ALA A 342 6.93 -8.38 -10.92
CA ALA A 342 6.00 -9.37 -10.37
C ALA A 342 5.38 -10.28 -11.45
N PHE A 343 5.16 -9.77 -12.67
CA PHE A 343 4.74 -10.59 -13.81
C PHE A 343 5.84 -11.53 -14.33
N LEU A 344 7.11 -11.27 -14.01
CA LEU A 344 8.26 -12.11 -14.37
C LEU A 344 8.67 -13.07 -13.23
N PHE A 345 7.95 -13.05 -12.11
CA PHE A 345 8.24 -13.89 -10.96
C PHE A 345 7.86 -15.34 -11.22
N ASP A 346 8.83 -16.25 -11.15
CA ASP A 346 8.65 -17.66 -11.50
C ASP A 346 9.46 -18.61 -10.59
N PRO A 347 9.26 -18.60 -9.26
CA PRO A 347 9.92 -19.56 -8.39
C PRO A 347 9.33 -20.97 -8.60
N PRO A 348 10.13 -22.03 -8.40
CA PRO A 348 9.63 -23.40 -8.49
C PRO A 348 8.62 -23.70 -7.38
N GLY A 349 7.47 -24.27 -7.77
CA GLY A 349 6.47 -24.77 -6.81
C GLY A 349 5.41 -23.76 -6.36
N ASP A 350 5.41 -22.53 -6.88
CA ASP A 350 4.34 -21.56 -6.64
C ASP A 350 3.25 -21.66 -7.72
N ALA A 351 2.02 -22.02 -7.30
CA ALA A 351 0.90 -22.23 -8.21
C ALA A 351 0.39 -20.94 -8.88
N ASP A 352 0.51 -19.79 -8.19
CA ASP A 352 0.09 -18.50 -8.73
C ASP A 352 1.12 -17.96 -9.74
N ALA A 353 2.41 -18.16 -9.49
CA ALA A 353 3.48 -17.85 -10.44
C ALA A 353 3.36 -18.70 -11.72
N GLU A 354 3.11 -20.01 -11.58
CA GLU A 354 2.81 -20.91 -12.69
C GLU A 354 1.64 -20.38 -13.53
N ARG A 355 0.57 -19.96 -12.86
CA ARG A 355 -0.63 -19.41 -13.52
C ARG A 355 -0.32 -18.12 -14.30
N LEU A 356 0.49 -17.22 -13.74
CA LEU A 356 0.95 -16.01 -14.45
C LEU A 356 1.73 -16.40 -15.72
N ARG A 357 2.71 -17.30 -15.59
CA ARG A 357 3.54 -17.76 -16.72
C ARG A 357 2.71 -18.41 -17.83
N GLN A 358 1.79 -19.31 -17.48
CA GLN A 358 0.89 -19.95 -18.45
C GLN A 358 -0.02 -18.95 -19.18
N THR A 359 -0.49 -17.93 -18.46
CA THR A 359 -1.31 -16.87 -19.06
C THR A 359 -0.47 -16.05 -20.04
N LEU A 360 0.72 -15.61 -19.64
CA LEU A 360 1.63 -14.83 -20.48
C LEU A 360 2.14 -15.59 -21.72
N ALA A 361 2.13 -16.93 -21.70
CA ALA A 361 2.49 -17.74 -22.86
C ALA A 361 1.43 -17.69 -24.00
N THR A 362 0.19 -17.29 -23.68
CA THR A 362 -0.94 -17.35 -24.62
C THR A 362 -1.72 -16.04 -24.76
N THR A 363 -1.45 -15.08 -23.87
CA THR A 363 -2.20 -13.83 -23.75
C THR A 363 -1.23 -12.65 -23.78
N ASP A 364 -1.63 -11.59 -24.48
CA ASP A 364 -0.89 -10.34 -24.49
C ASP A 364 -0.75 -9.73 -23.08
N ILE A 365 0.38 -9.07 -22.81
CA ILE A 365 0.70 -8.53 -21.49
C ILE A 365 -0.34 -7.53 -21.01
N HIS A 366 -0.94 -6.71 -21.88
CA HIS A 366 -1.97 -5.75 -21.48
C HIS A 366 -3.19 -6.46 -20.93
N GLN A 367 -3.64 -7.55 -21.57
CA GLN A 367 -4.78 -8.32 -21.11
C GLN A 367 -4.49 -9.08 -19.81
N ALA A 368 -3.25 -9.56 -19.63
CA ALA A 368 -2.81 -10.13 -18.36
C ALA A 368 -2.84 -9.09 -17.23
N ILE A 369 -2.31 -7.87 -17.46
CA ILE A 369 -2.37 -6.77 -16.50
C ILE A 369 -3.81 -6.44 -16.14
N ARG A 370 -4.71 -6.29 -17.11
CA ARG A 370 -6.14 -6.05 -16.84
C ARG A 370 -6.73 -7.09 -15.90
N THR A 371 -6.44 -8.36 -16.17
CA THR A 371 -7.01 -9.49 -15.43
C THR A 371 -6.47 -9.59 -14.01
N PHE A 372 -5.15 -9.56 -13.85
CA PHE A 372 -4.51 -9.81 -12.55
C PHE A 372 -4.42 -8.55 -11.69
N CYS A 373 -4.24 -7.38 -12.30
CA CYS A 373 -4.26 -6.10 -11.59
C CYS A 373 -5.68 -5.52 -11.42
N GLN A 374 -6.69 -6.11 -12.07
CA GLN A 374 -8.09 -5.66 -12.02
C GLN A 374 -8.20 -4.17 -12.42
N LEU A 375 -7.62 -3.88 -13.59
CA LEU A 375 -7.58 -2.55 -14.19
C LEU A 375 -8.42 -2.52 -15.46
N ASP A 376 -9.29 -1.52 -15.57
CA ASP A 376 -10.24 -1.39 -16.68
C ASP A 376 -9.98 -0.11 -17.47
N HIS A 377 -10.14 1.04 -16.83
CA HIS A 377 -10.05 2.33 -17.51
C HIS A 377 -8.75 3.09 -17.22
N GLU A 378 -7.82 2.49 -16.49
CA GLU A 378 -6.48 3.03 -16.22
C GLU A 378 -5.48 2.65 -17.32
N VAL A 379 -5.84 2.95 -18.57
CA VAL A 379 -5.11 2.49 -19.77
C VAL A 379 -3.66 2.98 -19.82
N GLU A 380 -3.38 4.16 -19.27
CA GLU A 380 -2.02 4.68 -19.14
C GLU A 380 -1.16 3.93 -18.12
N LEU A 381 -1.75 3.46 -17.01
CA LEU A 381 -1.03 2.65 -16.03
C LEU A 381 -0.73 1.27 -16.61
N ILE A 382 -1.70 0.68 -17.30
CA ILE A 382 -1.53 -0.59 -18.03
C ILE A 382 -0.41 -0.46 -19.05
N GLN A 383 -0.41 0.61 -19.85
CA GLN A 383 0.64 0.85 -20.84
C GLN A 383 2.00 1.08 -20.20
N LEU A 384 2.06 1.80 -19.07
CA LEU A 384 3.30 2.02 -18.34
C LEU A 384 3.90 0.71 -17.82
N ILE A 385 3.08 -0.16 -17.21
CA ILE A 385 3.50 -1.49 -16.73
C ILE A 385 3.95 -2.36 -17.91
N ALA A 386 3.17 -2.41 -19.00
CA ALA A 386 3.51 -3.20 -20.19
C ALA A 386 4.85 -2.76 -20.82
N LYS A 387 5.11 -1.45 -20.90
CA LYS A 387 6.41 -0.92 -21.36
C LYS A 387 7.56 -1.34 -20.46
N ARG A 388 7.38 -1.31 -19.14
CA ARG A 388 8.39 -1.80 -18.18
C ARG A 388 8.64 -3.28 -18.35
N TYR A 389 7.59 -4.07 -18.44
CA TYR A 389 7.69 -5.52 -18.67
C TYR A 389 8.48 -5.84 -19.94
N ALA A 390 8.14 -5.20 -21.07
CA ALA A 390 8.84 -5.41 -22.33
C ALA A 390 10.32 -4.97 -22.28
N SER A 391 10.62 -3.87 -21.57
CA SER A 391 11.99 -3.39 -21.35
C SER A 391 12.81 -4.39 -20.54
N ILE A 392 12.25 -4.89 -19.43
CA ILE A 392 12.93 -5.86 -18.56
C ILE A 392 13.14 -7.18 -19.29
N ALA A 393 12.14 -7.67 -20.03
CA ALA A 393 12.22 -8.91 -20.80
C ALA A 393 13.30 -8.87 -21.89
N ARG A 394 13.60 -7.68 -22.46
CA ARG A 394 14.71 -7.48 -23.41
C ARG A 394 16.07 -7.26 -22.75
N GLN A 395 16.13 -7.22 -21.41
CA GLN A 395 17.31 -6.85 -20.63
C GLN A 395 17.81 -5.43 -20.96
N ASP A 396 16.91 -4.53 -21.34
CA ASP A 396 17.22 -3.13 -21.54
C ASP A 396 17.59 -2.53 -20.17
N ALA A 397 18.76 -1.90 -20.05
CA ALA A 397 19.12 -1.18 -18.83
C ALA A 397 18.09 -0.07 -18.54
N LEU A 398 17.89 0.27 -17.26
CA LEU A 398 17.23 1.53 -16.89
C LEU A 398 18.14 2.70 -17.31
N THR A 399 18.05 3.11 -18.57
CA THR A 399 18.95 4.07 -19.22
C THR A 399 18.72 5.52 -18.78
N ALA A 400 17.54 5.83 -18.25
CA ALA A 400 17.20 7.17 -17.79
C ALA A 400 18.00 7.52 -16.53
N ARG A 401 18.75 8.62 -16.58
CA ARG A 401 19.47 9.17 -15.42
C ARG A 401 18.47 9.68 -14.40
N GLU A 402 18.82 9.64 -13.11
CA GLU A 402 17.93 10.09 -12.01
C GLU A 402 17.39 11.51 -12.23
N ALA A 403 18.24 12.43 -12.70
CA ALA A 403 17.82 13.80 -13.04
C ALA A 403 16.76 13.86 -14.15
N GLN A 404 16.82 12.95 -15.13
CA GLN A 404 15.81 12.86 -16.18
C GLN A 404 14.49 12.34 -15.60
N ILE A 405 14.54 11.28 -14.77
CA ILE A 405 13.36 10.73 -14.10
C ILE A 405 12.69 11.80 -13.24
N ALA A 406 13.45 12.56 -12.46
CA ALA A 406 12.93 13.65 -11.64
C ALA A 406 12.23 14.74 -12.49
N THR A 407 12.81 15.11 -13.63
CA THR A 407 12.21 16.10 -14.55
C THR A 407 10.93 15.57 -15.20
N ILE A 408 10.93 14.30 -15.61
CA ILE A 408 9.76 13.59 -16.16
C ILE A 408 8.63 13.52 -15.14
N LYS A 409 8.92 13.15 -13.89
CA LYS A 409 7.95 13.13 -12.79
C LYS A 409 7.40 14.53 -12.50
N ARG A 410 8.25 15.55 -12.50
CA ARG A 410 7.84 16.96 -12.35
C ARG A 410 6.90 17.39 -13.47
N ALA A 411 7.18 17.02 -14.72
CA ALA A 411 6.31 17.34 -15.87
C ALA A 411 4.94 16.67 -15.73
N TYR A 412 4.91 15.40 -15.33
CA TYR A 412 3.66 14.70 -15.04
C TYR A 412 2.85 15.41 -13.95
N HIS A 413 3.49 15.70 -12.81
CA HIS A 413 2.84 16.36 -11.66
C HIS A 413 2.27 17.75 -12.02
N LEU A 414 3.06 18.59 -12.68
CA LEU A 414 2.61 19.92 -13.11
C LEU A 414 1.47 19.84 -14.12
N GLY A 415 1.54 18.91 -15.08
CA GLY A 415 0.46 18.69 -16.05
C GLY A 415 -0.84 18.29 -15.38
N PHE A 416 -0.76 17.35 -14.43
CA PHE A 416 -1.92 16.94 -13.62
C PHE A 416 -2.49 18.12 -12.81
N HIS A 417 -1.63 18.83 -12.09
CA HIS A 417 -2.03 19.94 -11.22
C HIS A 417 -2.66 21.10 -12.00
N TYR A 418 -2.07 21.47 -13.14
CA TYR A 418 -2.58 22.56 -13.97
C TYR A 418 -3.90 22.25 -14.63
N GLU A 419 -4.13 21.02 -15.08
CA GLU A 419 -5.45 20.65 -15.55
C GLU A 419 -6.46 20.73 -14.41
N LYS A 420 -6.18 20.05 -13.28
CA LYS A 420 -7.08 19.99 -12.12
C LYS A 420 -7.49 21.38 -11.62
N THR A 421 -6.56 22.33 -11.67
CA THR A 421 -6.75 23.68 -11.12
C THR A 421 -7.36 24.65 -12.13
N TYR A 422 -6.81 24.69 -13.35
CA TYR A 422 -7.10 25.76 -14.31
C TYR A 422 -7.99 25.31 -15.47
N LYS A 423 -8.07 24.00 -15.72
CA LYS A 423 -8.71 23.41 -16.91
C LYS A 423 -8.08 23.94 -18.20
N GLY A 424 -8.59 23.50 -19.34
CA GLY A 424 -8.08 23.95 -20.64
C GLY A 424 -6.84 23.16 -21.06
N CYS A 425 -7.02 21.85 -21.29
CA CYS A 425 -5.95 20.87 -21.46
C CYS A 425 -4.78 21.27 -22.37
N ALA A 426 -5.01 21.98 -23.49
CA ALA A 426 -3.91 22.45 -24.35
C ALA A 426 -3.03 23.53 -23.69
N GLN A 427 -3.65 24.47 -22.98
CA GLN A 427 -2.95 25.50 -22.23
C GLN A 427 -2.22 24.92 -21.01
N CYS A 428 -2.82 23.94 -20.33
CA CYS A 428 -2.18 23.24 -19.21
C CYS A 428 -0.90 22.52 -19.65
N THR A 429 -0.92 21.81 -20.80
CA THR A 429 0.28 21.18 -21.34
C THR A 429 1.35 22.22 -21.68
N LEU A 430 0.98 23.33 -22.33
CA LEU A 430 1.92 24.41 -22.65
C LEU A 430 2.53 25.05 -21.40
N ALA A 431 1.70 25.41 -20.42
CA ALA A 431 2.16 25.99 -19.15
C ALA A 431 3.13 25.05 -18.44
N THR A 432 2.82 23.75 -18.44
CA THR A 432 3.72 22.74 -17.88
C THR A 432 5.07 22.77 -18.58
N MET A 433 5.08 22.70 -19.92
CA MET A 433 6.33 22.69 -20.66
C MET A 433 7.12 24.00 -20.55
N PHE A 434 6.43 25.12 -20.38
CA PHE A 434 7.03 26.43 -20.08
C PHE A 434 7.77 26.41 -18.74
N ASP A 435 7.23 25.76 -17.71
CA ASP A 435 7.88 25.65 -16.40
C ASP A 435 8.96 24.57 -16.32
N ILE A 436 8.88 23.56 -17.18
CA ILE A 436 9.93 22.55 -17.34
C ILE A 436 11.15 23.14 -18.04
N THR A 437 10.93 23.91 -19.12
CA THR A 437 12.03 24.40 -19.98
C THR A 437 12.49 25.83 -19.71
N GLY A 438 11.69 26.62 -18.99
CA GLY A 438 11.88 28.07 -18.86
C GLY A 438 11.60 28.87 -20.14
N LYS A 439 11.16 28.23 -21.22
CA LYS A 439 10.93 28.88 -22.53
C LYS A 439 9.44 29.18 -22.70
N GLN A 440 9.07 30.44 -22.53
CA GLN A 440 7.67 30.88 -22.52
C GLN A 440 7.35 31.81 -23.69
N ASP A 441 6.13 31.72 -24.22
CA ASP A 441 5.57 32.68 -25.18
C ASP A 441 4.08 32.91 -24.94
N LYS A 442 3.72 34.17 -24.70
CA LYS A 442 2.34 34.58 -24.38
C LYS A 442 1.38 34.40 -25.55
N SER A 443 1.86 34.57 -26.78
CA SER A 443 1.06 34.43 -27.98
C SER A 443 0.74 32.96 -28.25
N VAL A 444 1.73 32.07 -28.11
CA VAL A 444 1.53 30.61 -28.22
C VAL A 444 0.54 30.12 -27.16
N PHE A 445 0.70 30.56 -25.91
CA PHE A 445 -0.25 30.22 -24.84
C PHE A 445 -1.67 30.71 -25.13
N LYS A 446 -1.83 31.97 -25.57
CA LYS A 446 -3.14 32.54 -25.91
C LYS A 446 -3.78 31.82 -27.08
N ALA A 447 -3.01 31.47 -28.11
CA ALA A 447 -3.49 30.79 -29.31
C ALA A 447 -4.04 29.38 -29.02
N ALA A 448 -3.53 28.70 -27.97
CA ALA A 448 -3.98 27.36 -27.61
C ALA A 448 -5.36 27.31 -26.93
N SER A 449 -5.94 28.44 -26.51
CA SER A 449 -7.20 28.49 -25.73
C SER A 449 -8.34 27.72 -26.40
N GLY A 450 -8.48 27.85 -27.72
CA GLY A 450 -9.55 27.20 -28.48
C GLY A 450 -9.36 25.70 -28.72
N LEU A 451 -8.22 25.12 -28.33
CA LEU A 451 -7.90 23.71 -28.60
C LEU A 451 -8.39 22.75 -27.51
N ALA A 452 -8.94 23.27 -26.40
CA ALA A 452 -9.38 22.44 -25.28
C ALA A 452 -10.70 21.69 -25.57
N GLY A 453 -10.93 20.59 -24.85
CA GLY A 453 -12.17 19.81 -24.97
C GLY A 453 -12.42 19.26 -26.38
N GLY A 454 -11.36 18.87 -27.07
CA GLY A 454 -11.44 18.44 -28.47
C GLY A 454 -11.78 19.60 -29.39
N ILE A 455 -11.07 20.73 -29.22
CA ILE A 455 -11.14 21.98 -30.00
C ILE A 455 -12.41 22.81 -29.77
N GLY A 456 -12.56 23.40 -28.59
CA GLY A 456 -13.70 24.29 -28.32
C GLY A 456 -14.93 23.51 -27.87
N LEU A 457 -14.71 22.42 -27.12
CA LEU A 457 -15.74 21.62 -26.46
C LEU A 457 -16.58 20.74 -27.39
N CYS A 458 -16.18 20.58 -28.66
CA CYS A 458 -16.87 19.74 -29.64
C CYS A 458 -16.66 18.24 -29.41
N GLY A 459 -15.56 17.84 -28.76
CA GLY A 459 -15.27 16.45 -28.38
C GLY A 459 -14.83 15.53 -29.53
N ASP A 460 -15.17 15.83 -30.79
CA ASP A 460 -14.74 15.08 -31.97
C ASP A 460 -13.43 15.58 -32.59
N GLY A 461 -12.86 16.65 -32.05
CA GLY A 461 -11.53 17.14 -32.39
C GLY A 461 -10.40 16.47 -31.59
N VAL A 462 -9.18 16.89 -31.91
CA VAL A 462 -7.94 16.40 -31.30
C VAL A 462 -7.88 16.76 -29.82
N CYS A 463 -7.40 15.84 -28.99
CA CYS A 463 -7.17 16.07 -27.56
C CYS A 463 -6.26 17.28 -27.33
N GLY A 464 -6.68 18.19 -26.46
CA GLY A 464 -5.89 19.38 -26.16
C GLY A 464 -4.54 19.05 -25.52
N GLY A 465 -4.45 17.98 -24.72
CA GLY A 465 -3.17 17.52 -24.17
C GLY A 465 -2.13 17.20 -25.26
N TYR A 466 -2.56 16.47 -26.29
CA TYR A 466 -1.76 16.17 -27.48
C TYR A 466 -1.44 17.45 -28.29
N SER A 467 -2.45 18.26 -28.61
CA SER A 467 -2.25 19.49 -29.39
C SER A 467 -1.30 20.46 -28.70
N GLY A 468 -1.42 20.67 -27.39
CA GLY A 468 -0.52 21.51 -26.60
C GLY A 468 0.93 21.00 -26.63
N GLY A 469 1.13 19.69 -26.55
CA GLY A 469 2.46 19.07 -26.66
C GLY A 469 3.08 19.27 -28.05
N VAL A 470 2.32 19.03 -29.12
CA VAL A 470 2.76 19.27 -30.50
C VAL A 470 3.09 20.76 -30.72
N MET A 471 2.25 21.67 -30.21
CA MET A 471 2.49 23.10 -30.26
C MET A 471 3.78 23.48 -29.55
N PHE A 472 4.05 22.93 -28.37
CA PHE A 472 5.28 23.24 -27.64
C PHE A 472 6.54 22.80 -28.40
N MET A 473 6.57 21.56 -28.87
CA MET A 473 7.73 21.04 -29.63
C MET A 473 7.94 21.84 -30.93
N SER A 474 6.85 22.24 -31.59
CA SER A 474 6.89 23.09 -32.77
C SER A 474 7.26 24.54 -32.45
N PHE A 475 6.96 25.05 -31.26
CA PHE A 475 7.43 26.35 -30.80
C PHE A 475 8.95 26.35 -30.61
N LEU A 476 9.53 25.25 -30.16
CA LEU A 476 10.98 25.14 -29.97
C LEU A 476 11.77 25.05 -31.29
N ILE A 477 11.33 24.22 -32.24
CA ILE A 477 12.11 23.90 -33.47
C ILE A 477 11.23 23.97 -34.73
N GLY A 478 10.18 24.80 -34.71
CA GLY A 478 9.34 25.00 -35.88
C GLY A 478 9.98 25.88 -36.94
N ARG A 479 9.37 25.87 -38.12
CA ARG A 479 9.69 26.82 -39.19
C ARG A 479 9.34 28.25 -38.75
N ARG A 480 10.26 29.19 -38.94
CA ARG A 480 10.02 30.60 -38.66
C ARG A 480 9.34 31.29 -39.83
N LEU A 481 8.52 32.30 -39.54
CA LEU A 481 7.76 33.04 -40.54
C LEU A 481 8.67 33.88 -41.46
N ASP A 482 9.68 34.52 -40.89
CA ASP A 482 10.69 35.33 -41.59
C ASP A 482 11.69 34.47 -42.38
N HIS A 483 11.75 33.16 -42.12
CA HIS A 483 12.57 32.20 -42.85
C HIS A 483 11.78 31.04 -43.46
N PHE A 484 10.56 31.32 -43.91
CA PHE A 484 9.58 30.31 -44.34
C PHE A 484 10.08 29.33 -45.40
N GLY A 485 10.94 29.78 -46.31
CA GLY A 485 11.52 28.97 -47.38
C GLY A 485 12.76 28.15 -46.97
N GLY A 486 13.45 28.51 -45.89
CA GLY A 486 14.76 27.94 -45.54
C GLY A 486 14.77 26.98 -44.35
N ASP A 487 13.78 27.05 -43.45
CA ASP A 487 13.70 26.15 -42.28
C ASP A 487 13.03 24.80 -42.60
N SER A 488 13.48 24.12 -43.66
CA SER A 488 12.92 22.81 -44.04
C SER A 488 13.33 21.70 -43.06
N GLU A 489 14.56 21.74 -42.56
CA GLU A 489 15.07 20.77 -41.58
C GLU A 489 14.34 20.91 -40.23
N ALA A 490 14.24 22.13 -39.69
CA ALA A 490 13.52 22.40 -38.46
C ALA A 490 12.04 21.93 -38.54
N LYS A 491 11.35 22.25 -39.64
CA LYS A 491 10.00 21.74 -39.91
C LYS A 491 9.95 20.21 -39.86
N ASN A 492 10.82 19.50 -40.59
CA ASN A 492 10.79 18.05 -40.63
C ASN A 492 11.11 17.43 -39.25
N ARG A 493 12.01 18.05 -38.49
CA ARG A 493 12.31 17.67 -37.11
C ARG A 493 11.11 17.85 -36.17
N SER A 494 10.36 18.95 -36.31
CA SER A 494 9.10 19.13 -35.56
C SER A 494 8.05 18.08 -35.92
N PHE A 495 8.00 17.63 -37.18
CA PHE A 495 7.10 16.55 -37.61
C PHE A 495 7.48 15.21 -36.97
N ALA A 496 8.77 14.88 -36.93
CA ALA A 496 9.26 13.66 -36.29
C ALA A 496 8.92 13.60 -34.81
N MET A 497 9.12 14.71 -34.08
CA MET A 497 8.72 14.82 -32.67
C MET A 497 7.20 14.65 -32.49
N ALA A 498 6.39 15.27 -33.35
CA ALA A 498 4.94 15.13 -33.31
C ALA A 498 4.47 13.69 -33.60
N GLN A 499 5.10 12.99 -34.54
CA GLN A 499 4.84 11.58 -34.84
C GLN A 499 5.15 10.69 -33.62
N ARG A 500 6.27 10.90 -32.94
CA ARG A 500 6.61 10.14 -31.73
C ARG A 500 5.60 10.36 -30.60
N LEU A 501 5.09 11.59 -30.43
CA LEU A 501 4.03 11.85 -29.46
C LEU A 501 2.70 11.19 -29.89
N HIS A 502 2.39 11.22 -31.19
CA HIS A 502 1.21 10.57 -31.75
C HIS A 502 1.22 9.07 -31.47
N ASP A 503 2.35 8.41 -31.69
CA ASP A 503 2.50 6.98 -31.44
C ASP A 503 2.30 6.64 -29.96
N LYS A 504 2.83 7.45 -29.03
CA LYS A 504 2.58 7.27 -27.59
C LYS A 504 1.08 7.40 -27.24
N PHE A 505 0.35 8.31 -27.88
CA PHE A 505 -1.10 8.43 -27.72
C PHE A 505 -1.86 7.24 -28.30
N LEU A 506 -1.50 6.76 -29.49
CA LEU A 506 -2.14 5.60 -30.10
C LEU A 506 -1.89 4.32 -29.30
N GLU A 507 -0.65 4.11 -28.84
CA GLU A 507 -0.29 2.96 -28.01
C GLU A 507 -1.05 2.93 -26.68
N THR A 508 -1.36 4.10 -26.12
CA THR A 508 -1.96 4.21 -24.77
C THR A 508 -3.49 4.29 -24.82
N TYR A 509 -4.02 5.11 -25.72
CA TYR A 509 -5.45 5.44 -25.79
C TYR A 509 -6.11 4.99 -27.10
N GLY A 510 -5.38 4.37 -28.02
CA GLY A 510 -5.88 3.97 -29.34
C GLY A 510 -6.19 5.14 -30.30
N THR A 511 -6.07 6.40 -29.84
CA THR A 511 -6.49 7.58 -30.61
C THR A 511 -5.92 8.88 -30.05
N VAL A 512 -5.83 9.91 -30.90
CA VAL A 512 -5.59 11.31 -30.50
C VAL A 512 -6.87 12.13 -30.39
N ILE A 513 -8.04 11.54 -30.69
CA ILE A 513 -9.32 12.24 -30.73
C ILE A 513 -9.98 12.22 -29.35
N CYS A 514 -10.42 13.38 -28.86
CA CYS A 514 -10.85 13.57 -27.47
C CYS A 514 -11.95 12.59 -27.04
N LYS A 515 -13.02 12.43 -27.83
CA LYS A 515 -14.10 11.49 -27.53
C LYS A 515 -13.65 10.02 -27.52
N GLY A 516 -12.67 9.67 -28.35
CA GLY A 516 -12.12 8.31 -28.36
C GLY A 516 -11.35 8.04 -27.07
N ILE A 517 -10.55 9.01 -26.63
CA ILE A 517 -9.90 8.95 -25.31
C ILE A 517 -10.94 8.86 -24.19
N HIS A 518 -12.05 9.61 -24.27
CA HIS A 518 -13.11 9.52 -23.27
C HIS A 518 -13.68 8.10 -23.16
N GLN A 519 -13.93 7.44 -24.29
CA GLN A 519 -14.42 6.06 -24.31
C GLN A 519 -13.48 5.11 -23.55
N GLU A 520 -12.17 5.28 -23.69
CA GLU A 520 -11.17 4.44 -23.02
C GLU A 520 -11.08 4.71 -21.51
N ILE A 521 -11.08 5.97 -21.08
CA ILE A 521 -10.79 6.34 -19.68
C ILE A 521 -12.04 6.49 -18.79
N PHE A 522 -13.22 6.65 -19.40
CA PHE A 522 -14.52 6.71 -18.70
C PHE A 522 -15.45 5.54 -19.04
N GLY A 523 -15.22 4.82 -20.14
CA GLY A 523 -16.23 3.89 -20.69
C GLY A 523 -17.38 4.60 -21.40
N ALA A 524 -17.32 5.92 -21.55
CA ALA A 524 -18.38 6.76 -22.13
C ALA A 524 -17.83 7.99 -22.85
N VAL A 525 -18.64 8.58 -23.73
CA VAL A 525 -18.30 9.80 -24.47
C VAL A 525 -19.06 11.01 -23.95
N TYR A 526 -18.33 12.09 -23.69
CA TYR A 526 -18.90 13.39 -23.28
C TYR A 526 -18.66 14.47 -24.34
N ILE A 527 -19.75 15.05 -24.86
CA ILE A 527 -19.72 16.19 -25.80
C ILE A 527 -20.04 17.48 -25.04
N LEU A 528 -18.99 18.27 -24.80
CA LEU A 528 -18.97 19.28 -23.74
C LEU A 528 -19.64 20.62 -24.11
N ARG A 529 -20.42 20.68 -25.19
CA ARG A 529 -21.14 21.89 -25.62
C ARG A 529 -22.31 22.21 -24.71
N ASP A 530 -22.99 21.18 -24.23
CA ASP A 530 -24.11 21.29 -23.29
C ASP A 530 -23.62 21.37 -21.84
N LYS A 531 -24.27 22.21 -21.03
CA LYS A 531 -23.87 22.38 -19.62
C LYS A 531 -24.12 21.11 -18.80
N THR A 532 -25.24 20.45 -18.99
CA THR A 532 -25.60 19.23 -18.25
C THR A 532 -24.59 18.11 -18.52
N VAL A 533 -24.15 17.99 -19.78
CA VAL A 533 -23.10 17.03 -20.15
C VAL A 533 -21.76 17.39 -19.52
N ARG A 534 -21.41 18.69 -19.42
CA ARG A 534 -20.22 19.13 -18.69
C ARG A 534 -20.30 18.79 -17.21
N ASP A 535 -21.42 19.06 -16.56
CA ASP A 535 -21.60 18.74 -15.14
C ASP A 535 -21.46 17.22 -14.90
N ALA A 536 -22.01 16.39 -15.79
CA ALA A 536 -21.85 14.93 -15.74
C ALA A 536 -20.40 14.47 -16.00
N PHE A 537 -19.69 15.15 -16.90
CA PHE A 537 -18.27 14.90 -17.17
C PHE A 537 -17.41 15.23 -15.94
N GLU A 538 -17.66 16.36 -15.28
CA GLU A 538 -16.98 16.74 -14.04
C GLU A 538 -17.26 15.73 -12.92
N ALA A 539 -18.53 15.33 -12.74
CA ALA A 539 -18.94 14.31 -11.77
C ALA A 539 -18.32 12.92 -12.03
N ALA A 540 -17.94 12.63 -13.28
CA ALA A 540 -17.24 11.39 -13.65
C ALA A 540 -15.73 11.44 -13.38
N GLY A 541 -15.22 12.49 -12.72
CA GLY A 541 -13.81 12.63 -12.34
C GLY A 541 -12.93 13.25 -13.41
N ALA A 542 -13.51 13.95 -14.41
CA ALA A 542 -12.74 14.53 -15.51
C ALA A 542 -11.55 15.39 -15.09
N HIS A 543 -11.78 16.29 -14.14
CA HIS A 543 -10.77 17.20 -13.59
C HIS A 543 -10.17 16.68 -12.27
N GLU A 544 -10.43 15.42 -11.92
CA GLU A 544 -9.88 14.79 -10.72
C GLU A 544 -8.73 13.87 -11.09
N ASP A 545 -8.98 12.78 -11.82
CA ASP A 545 -7.99 11.74 -12.12
C ASP A 545 -8.05 11.20 -13.56
N LYS A 546 -8.92 11.74 -14.42
CA LYS A 546 -9.10 11.30 -15.81
C LYS A 546 -8.36 12.21 -16.79
N CYS A 547 -8.95 13.32 -17.22
CA CYS A 547 -8.32 14.21 -18.19
C CYS A 547 -7.06 14.88 -17.63
N THR A 548 -6.99 15.05 -16.31
CA THR A 548 -5.76 15.45 -15.58
C THR A 548 -4.60 14.50 -15.89
N THR A 549 -4.85 13.19 -15.83
CA THR A 549 -3.87 12.14 -16.15
C THR A 549 -3.47 12.16 -17.62
N VAL A 550 -4.40 12.41 -18.56
CA VAL A 550 -4.08 12.53 -19.99
C VAL A 550 -3.13 13.71 -20.26
N VAL A 551 -3.36 14.85 -19.62
CA VAL A 551 -2.48 16.03 -19.73
C VAL A 551 -1.12 15.76 -19.07
N ALA A 552 -1.10 15.10 -17.92
CA ALA A 552 0.11 14.68 -17.22
C ALA A 552 0.98 13.76 -18.09
N CYS A 553 0.38 12.72 -18.71
CA CYS A 553 1.05 11.84 -19.65
C CYS A 553 1.57 12.58 -20.87
N ALA A 554 0.79 13.50 -21.45
CA ALA A 554 1.24 14.30 -22.58
C ALA A 554 2.49 15.13 -22.25
N ALA A 555 2.50 15.81 -21.10
CA ALA A 555 3.65 16.59 -20.64
C ALA A 555 4.87 15.71 -20.34
N GLN A 556 4.66 14.56 -19.71
CA GLN A 556 5.67 13.53 -19.48
C GLN A 556 6.32 13.09 -20.80
N TRP A 557 5.51 12.69 -21.78
CA TRP A 557 5.98 12.19 -23.06
C TRP A 557 6.68 13.24 -23.91
N VAL A 558 6.21 14.49 -23.89
CA VAL A 558 6.94 15.60 -24.52
C VAL A 558 8.30 15.77 -23.86
N THR A 559 8.38 15.72 -22.54
CA THR A 559 9.66 15.83 -21.80
C THR A 559 10.62 14.70 -22.19
N GLU A 560 10.15 13.46 -22.28
CA GLU A 560 10.94 12.32 -22.79
C GLU A 560 11.44 12.58 -24.22
N ILE A 561 10.56 13.04 -25.11
CA ILE A 561 10.92 13.33 -26.50
C ILE A 561 12.00 14.41 -26.58
N LEU A 562 11.91 15.47 -25.76
CA LEU A 562 12.90 16.54 -25.71
C LEU A 562 14.26 16.07 -25.21
N PHE A 563 14.32 15.16 -24.24
CA PHE A 563 15.59 14.56 -23.82
C PHE A 563 16.21 13.73 -24.95
N GLU A 564 15.43 12.90 -25.63
CA GLU A 564 15.90 12.10 -26.77
C GLU A 564 16.38 12.98 -27.95
N GLU A 565 15.85 14.20 -28.06
CA GLU A 565 16.23 15.21 -29.06
C GLU A 565 17.39 16.12 -28.62
N GLY A 566 17.88 15.99 -27.38
CA GLY A 566 18.93 16.84 -26.83
C GLY A 566 18.51 18.31 -26.66
N LEU A 567 17.23 18.54 -26.30
CA LEU A 567 16.62 19.87 -26.15
C LEU A 567 16.38 20.28 -24.69
N LEU A 568 16.71 19.38 -23.76
CA LEU A 568 16.65 19.54 -22.31
C LEU A 568 17.99 19.20 -21.67
#